data_AF-A0A7R8VZC2-F1
#
_entry.id   AF-A0A7R8VZC2-F1
#
_cell.length_a   1.000
_cell.length_b   1.000
_cell.length_c   1.000
_cell.angle_alpha   90.00
_cell.angle_beta   90.00
_cell.angle_gamma   90.00
#
_symmetry.space_group_name_H-M   'P 1'
#
loop_
_entity.id
_entity.type
_entity.pdbx_description
1 polymer ?
#
loop_
_entity_poly.entity_id
_entity_poly.type
_entity_poly.pdbx_seq_one_letter_code
_entity_poly.pdbx_strand_id
1 'polypeptide(L)'
;MYWTNWNSHSPSVQRAYFTGFDLESIITTNIRMPNALTLDHKARKLYWGDARLDKIERAEYDGSNRIILGKVTPQHPFDLAVYGDYIFWTDWVLHAVIRANKYTGDDWVWLRKEVPRPMGIIAVANDTTDSYNQVLTWESHVGLYMADSLYVQGFSNACLVLNGGCEDICTLDAAGEPICSCFPGRELIVGGTRCASSDTNCTADSFRCSSDACIPYHLTCDGIGHCADSSDEDTSYC
;
A
#
# COMPACT_ATOMS: atom_id res chain seq x y z
N MET A 1 -7.06 1.79 -0.66
CA MET A 1 -6.37 0.83 -1.54
C MET A 1 -6.97 0.84 -2.92
N TYR A 2 -6.16 0.62 -3.96
CA TYR A 2 -6.60 0.47 -5.35
C TYR A 2 -6.06 -0.85 -5.91
N TRP A 3 -6.85 -1.54 -6.72
CA TRP A 3 -6.41 -2.77 -7.39
C TRP A 3 -7.13 -2.97 -8.73
N THR A 4 -6.59 -3.87 -9.52
CA THR A 4 -7.14 -4.25 -10.82
C THR A 4 -7.87 -5.58 -10.73
N ASN A 5 -9.04 -5.66 -11.36
CA ASN A 5 -9.85 -6.87 -11.46
C ASN A 5 -9.90 -7.31 -12.93
N TRP A 6 -9.33 -8.48 -13.23
CA TRP A 6 -9.28 -9.04 -14.60
C TRP A 6 -10.40 -10.07 -14.86
N ASN A 7 -11.53 -9.93 -14.17
CA ASN A 7 -12.71 -10.74 -14.47
C ASN A 7 -13.09 -10.56 -15.95
N SER A 8 -13.21 -11.67 -16.69
CA SER A 8 -13.52 -11.67 -18.11
C SER A 8 -14.88 -11.04 -18.45
N HIS A 9 -15.84 -11.06 -17.51
CA HIS A 9 -17.18 -10.50 -17.67
C HIS A 9 -17.25 -9.04 -17.22
N SER A 10 -16.55 -8.69 -16.15
CA SER A 10 -16.60 -7.37 -15.52
C SER A 10 -15.19 -6.88 -15.13
N PRO A 11 -14.30 -6.63 -16.11
CA PRO A 11 -12.98 -6.11 -15.83
C PRO A 11 -13.09 -4.70 -15.28
N SER A 12 -12.30 -4.37 -14.26
CA SER A 12 -12.39 -3.06 -13.61
C SER A 12 -11.10 -2.66 -12.91
N VAL A 13 -10.97 -1.35 -12.64
CA VAL A 13 -10.12 -0.85 -11.56
C VAL A 13 -11.03 -0.52 -10.39
N GLN A 14 -10.66 -0.98 -9.21
CA GLN A 14 -11.47 -0.91 -8.00
C GLN A 14 -10.69 -0.21 -6.89
N ARG A 15 -11.45 0.35 -5.93
CA ARG A 15 -10.93 0.93 -4.71
C ARG A 15 -11.79 0.55 -3.51
N ALA A 16 -11.18 0.61 -2.34
CA ALA A 16 -11.82 0.47 -1.04
C ALA A 16 -10.93 1.12 0.03
N TYR A 17 -11.48 1.37 1.21
CA TYR A 17 -10.66 1.67 2.39
C TYR A 17 -9.80 0.46 2.78
N PHE A 18 -8.75 0.68 3.57
CA PHE A 18 -7.91 -0.42 4.07
C PHE A 18 -8.69 -1.41 4.95
N THR A 19 -9.80 -0.97 5.54
CA THR A 19 -10.77 -1.80 6.26
C THR A 19 -11.61 -2.71 5.35
N GLY A 20 -11.51 -2.54 4.02
CA GLY A 20 -12.36 -3.23 3.04
C GLY A 20 -13.74 -2.61 2.84
N PHE A 21 -14.08 -1.55 3.58
CA PHE A 21 -15.33 -0.80 3.40
C PHE A 21 -15.30 0.07 2.13
N ASP A 22 -16.49 0.48 1.67
CA ASP A 22 -16.69 1.36 0.50
C ASP A 22 -16.04 0.82 -0.78
N LEU A 23 -16.32 -0.45 -1.07
CA LEU A 23 -15.86 -1.10 -2.29
C LEU A 23 -16.56 -0.47 -3.50
N GLU A 24 -15.76 0.13 -4.38
CA GLU A 24 -16.24 0.83 -5.56
C GLU A 24 -15.43 0.43 -6.80
N SER A 25 -16.12 0.23 -7.93
CA SER A 25 -15.48 0.06 -9.24
C SER A 25 -15.42 1.39 -9.98
N ILE A 26 -14.26 2.04 -9.95
CA ILE A 26 -14.04 3.40 -10.49
C ILE A 26 -13.80 3.43 -12.01
N ILE A 27 -13.32 2.32 -12.60
CA ILE A 27 -13.17 2.18 -14.06
C ILE A 27 -13.83 0.88 -14.48
N THR A 28 -14.87 0.97 -15.32
CA THR A 28 -15.65 -0.20 -15.79
C THR A 28 -15.84 -0.24 -17.31
N THR A 29 -15.47 0.84 -18.01
CA THR A 29 -15.68 0.97 -19.45
C THR A 29 -14.35 0.94 -20.19
N ASN A 30 -14.35 0.42 -21.43
CA ASN A 30 -13.17 0.42 -22.31
C ASN A 30 -11.91 -0.11 -21.59
N ILE A 31 -12.08 -1.22 -20.88
CA ILE A 31 -11.07 -1.91 -20.07
C ILE A 31 -11.27 -3.41 -20.30
N ARG A 32 -10.17 -4.17 -20.38
CA ARG A 32 -10.18 -5.60 -20.69
C ARG A 32 -9.19 -6.37 -19.83
N MET A 33 -7.93 -5.96 -19.83
CA MET A 33 -6.87 -6.65 -19.10
C MET A 33 -5.96 -5.62 -18.42
N PRO A 34 -6.45 -4.96 -17.34
CA PRO A 34 -5.72 -3.89 -16.68
C PRO A 34 -4.56 -4.45 -15.85
N ASN A 35 -3.44 -4.80 -16.50
CA ASN A 35 -2.37 -5.56 -15.87
C ASN A 35 -1.55 -4.80 -14.84
N ALA A 36 -1.41 -3.51 -15.06
CA ALA A 36 -0.51 -2.66 -14.30
C ALA A 36 -1.29 -1.53 -13.64
N LEU A 37 -0.89 -1.16 -12.43
CA LEU A 37 -1.50 -0.09 -11.66
C LEU A 37 -0.45 0.65 -10.84
N THR A 38 -0.43 1.98 -10.91
CA THR A 38 0.44 2.79 -10.08
C THR A 38 -0.20 4.13 -9.73
N LEU A 39 0.24 4.73 -8.61
CA LEU A 39 -0.30 5.97 -8.07
C LEU A 39 0.78 7.05 -8.08
N ASP A 40 0.39 8.27 -8.44
CA ASP A 40 1.20 9.46 -8.22
C ASP A 40 0.56 10.28 -7.11
N HIS A 41 1.13 10.18 -5.91
CA HIS A 41 0.62 10.88 -4.72
C HIS A 41 0.76 12.40 -4.82
N LYS A 42 1.85 12.90 -5.42
CA LYS A 42 2.10 14.35 -5.58
C LYS A 42 1.11 14.96 -6.57
N ALA A 43 0.83 14.29 -7.68
CA ALA A 43 -0.13 14.77 -8.69
C ALA A 43 -1.59 14.36 -8.42
N ARG A 44 -1.83 13.50 -7.41
CA ARG A 44 -3.13 12.88 -7.09
C ARG A 44 -3.75 12.13 -8.28
N LYS A 45 -2.93 11.35 -8.99
CA LYS A 45 -3.35 10.64 -10.21
C LYS A 45 -3.20 9.12 -10.08
N LEU A 46 -4.11 8.42 -10.74
CA LEU A 46 -4.08 6.98 -10.94
C LEU A 46 -3.63 6.69 -12.37
N TYR A 47 -2.74 5.72 -12.54
CA TYR A 47 -2.28 5.25 -13.86
C TYR A 47 -2.48 3.75 -13.96
N TRP A 48 -2.96 3.27 -15.11
CA TRP A 48 -3.07 1.84 -15.38
C TRP A 48 -2.73 1.50 -16.82
N GLY A 49 -2.24 0.27 -17.02
CA GLY A 49 -1.91 -0.28 -18.32
C GLY A 49 -2.89 -1.38 -18.69
N ASP A 50 -3.49 -1.31 -19.87
CA ASP A 50 -4.33 -2.39 -20.40
C ASP A 50 -3.56 -3.18 -21.45
N ALA A 51 -3.24 -4.43 -21.12
CA ALA A 51 -2.41 -5.31 -21.93
C ALA A 51 -3.17 -5.96 -23.09
N ARG A 52 -4.49 -5.77 -23.16
CA ARG A 52 -5.34 -6.26 -24.26
C ARG A 52 -5.77 -5.13 -25.20
N LEU A 53 -5.79 -3.90 -24.70
CA LEU A 53 -6.14 -2.70 -25.47
C LEU A 53 -4.92 -1.86 -25.85
N ASP A 54 -3.72 -2.32 -25.52
CA ASP A 54 -2.43 -1.78 -25.95
C ASP A 54 -2.33 -0.28 -25.65
N LYS A 55 -2.65 0.06 -24.39
CA LYS A 55 -2.72 1.45 -23.94
C LYS A 55 -2.37 1.63 -22.46
N ILE A 56 -1.87 2.82 -22.15
CA ILE A 56 -1.69 3.31 -20.78
C ILE A 56 -2.59 4.53 -20.60
N GLU A 57 -3.31 4.56 -19.49
CA GLU A 57 -4.31 5.57 -19.19
C GLU A 57 -4.06 6.19 -17.82
N ARG A 58 -4.58 7.40 -17.63
CA ARG A 58 -4.52 8.16 -16.38
C ARG A 58 -5.89 8.74 -16.05
N ALA A 59 -6.23 8.76 -14.77
CA ALA A 59 -7.43 9.41 -14.25
C ALA A 59 -7.16 10.06 -12.88
N GLU A 60 -8.14 10.78 -12.36
CA GLU A 60 -8.22 11.07 -10.93
C GLU A 60 -8.45 9.78 -10.13
N TYR A 61 -8.30 9.85 -8.81
CA TYR A 61 -8.57 8.75 -7.88
C TYR A 61 -10.03 8.27 -7.83
N ASP A 62 -10.99 9.06 -8.30
CA ASP A 62 -12.39 8.66 -8.46
C ASP A 62 -12.71 8.12 -9.86
N GLY A 63 -11.71 8.01 -10.74
CA GLY A 63 -11.87 7.57 -12.12
C GLY A 63 -12.31 8.67 -13.09
N SER A 64 -12.54 9.90 -12.61
CA SER A 64 -12.86 11.05 -13.47
C SER A 64 -11.63 11.56 -14.23
N ASN A 65 -11.85 12.49 -15.18
CA ASN A 65 -10.81 13.08 -16.04
C ASN A 65 -9.88 12.04 -16.70
N ARG A 66 -10.47 10.93 -17.16
CA ARG A 66 -9.74 9.85 -17.84
C ARG A 66 -9.12 10.33 -19.14
N ILE A 67 -7.82 10.12 -19.28
CA ILE A 67 -7.00 10.47 -20.45
C ILE A 67 -6.19 9.24 -20.87
N ILE A 68 -6.09 9.01 -22.18
CA ILE A 68 -5.19 8.02 -22.75
C ILE A 68 -3.82 8.69 -22.95
N LEU A 69 -2.79 8.20 -22.28
CA LEU A 69 -1.43 8.74 -22.40
C LEU A 69 -0.68 8.13 -23.58
N GLY A 70 -0.81 6.82 -23.77
CA GLY A 70 -0.18 6.12 -24.89
C GLY A 70 -1.14 5.09 -25.45
N LYS A 71 -1.20 4.98 -26.77
CA LYS A 71 -1.96 3.94 -27.47
C LYS A 71 -1.10 3.38 -28.59
N VAL A 72 -1.19 2.07 -28.83
CA VAL A 72 -0.41 1.32 -29.85
C VAL A 72 1.06 1.14 -29.49
N THR A 73 1.71 2.16 -28.94
CA THR A 73 3.12 2.05 -28.57
C THR A 73 3.34 1.12 -27.38
N PRO A 74 2.54 1.14 -26.29
CA PRO A 74 2.50 0.01 -25.36
C PRO A 74 1.80 -1.14 -26.07
N GLN A 75 2.41 -2.32 -26.12
CA GLN A 75 1.82 -3.50 -26.77
C GLN A 75 1.36 -4.54 -25.76
N HIS A 76 2.09 -4.69 -24.66
CA HIS A 76 1.66 -5.57 -23.57
C HIS A 76 2.28 -5.11 -22.25
N PRO A 77 1.84 -3.96 -21.71
CA PRO A 77 2.33 -3.47 -20.42
C PRO A 77 2.04 -4.49 -19.33
N PHE A 78 3.08 -4.89 -18.59
CA PHE A 78 2.96 -5.81 -17.46
C PHE A 78 2.89 -5.07 -16.14
N ASP A 79 3.79 -4.11 -15.90
CA ASP A 79 3.80 -3.29 -14.69
C ASP A 79 4.18 -1.84 -15.00
N LEU A 80 3.83 -0.93 -14.08
CA LEU A 80 3.99 0.52 -14.21
C LEU A 80 4.63 1.12 -12.94
N ALA A 81 5.50 2.10 -13.14
CA ALA A 81 5.98 2.97 -12.08
C ALA A 81 5.93 4.44 -12.51
N VAL A 82 5.74 5.35 -11.57
CA VAL A 82 5.79 6.81 -11.80
C VAL A 82 6.86 7.41 -10.89
N TYR A 83 7.67 8.30 -11.46
CA TYR A 83 8.64 9.09 -10.69
C TYR A 83 9.00 10.37 -11.43
N GLY A 84 9.06 11.49 -10.70
CA GLY A 84 9.26 12.81 -11.28
C GLY A 84 8.21 13.09 -12.36
N ASP A 85 8.64 13.55 -13.54
CA ASP A 85 7.77 13.86 -14.67
C ASP A 85 7.52 12.66 -15.61
N TYR A 86 7.89 11.45 -15.18
CA TYR A 86 7.95 10.29 -16.05
C TYR A 86 7.11 9.12 -15.56
N ILE A 87 6.59 8.39 -16.53
CA ILE A 87 5.99 7.07 -16.35
C ILE A 87 6.91 6.02 -16.99
N PHE A 88 7.04 4.89 -16.33
CA PHE A 88 7.89 3.77 -16.70
C PHE A 88 7.03 2.52 -16.80
N TRP A 89 7.28 1.68 -17.80
CA TRP A 89 6.59 0.40 -17.90
C TRP A 89 7.49 -0.71 -18.43
N THR A 90 7.12 -1.92 -18.06
CA THR A 90 7.67 -3.15 -18.61
C THR A 90 6.73 -3.67 -19.69
N ASP A 91 7.28 -4.06 -20.84
CA ASP A 91 6.47 -4.54 -21.96
C ASP A 91 6.94 -5.92 -22.43
N TRP A 92 6.03 -6.89 -22.45
CA TRP A 92 6.32 -8.27 -22.83
C TRP A 92 6.52 -8.48 -24.33
N VAL A 93 5.88 -7.67 -25.18
CA VAL A 93 5.97 -7.82 -26.64
C VAL A 93 7.14 -7.02 -27.19
N LEU A 94 7.41 -5.84 -26.63
CA LEU A 94 8.58 -5.05 -26.99
C LEU A 94 9.88 -5.55 -26.35
N HIS A 95 9.79 -6.51 -25.41
CA HIS A 95 10.92 -7.07 -24.69
C HIS A 95 11.81 -5.98 -24.06
N ALA A 96 11.19 -5.04 -23.35
CA ALA A 96 11.86 -3.80 -22.96
C ALA A 96 11.31 -3.16 -21.69
N VAL A 97 12.14 -2.26 -21.14
CA VAL A 97 11.75 -1.26 -20.15
C VAL A 97 11.80 0.10 -20.81
N ILE A 98 10.68 0.82 -20.76
CA ILE A 98 10.49 2.06 -21.50
C ILE A 98 10.00 3.15 -20.55
N ARG A 99 10.35 4.40 -20.84
CA ARG A 99 9.90 5.59 -20.12
C ARG A 99 9.27 6.59 -21.10
N ALA A 100 8.25 7.31 -20.65
CA ALA A 100 7.63 8.43 -21.37
C ALA A 100 7.29 9.57 -20.41
N ASN A 101 6.99 10.76 -20.94
CA ASN A 101 6.47 11.88 -20.17
C ASN A 101 5.07 11.53 -19.61
N LYS A 102 4.86 11.67 -18.30
CA LYS A 102 3.59 11.25 -17.65
C LYS A 102 2.40 12.16 -17.92
N TYR A 103 2.63 13.34 -18.51
CA TYR A 103 1.60 14.35 -18.80
C TYR A 103 1.12 14.27 -20.24
N THR A 104 2.04 14.15 -21.19
CA THR A 104 1.74 14.10 -22.63
C THR A 104 1.69 12.69 -23.16
N GLY A 105 2.42 11.76 -22.54
CA GLY A 105 2.64 10.42 -23.08
C GLY A 105 3.68 10.38 -24.21
N ASP A 106 4.40 11.47 -24.45
CA ASP A 106 5.46 11.57 -25.48
C ASP A 106 6.87 11.30 -24.90
N ASP A 107 7.93 11.64 -25.64
CA ASP A 107 9.33 11.53 -25.22
C ASP A 107 9.74 10.11 -24.78
N TRP A 108 9.40 9.14 -25.63
CA TRP A 108 9.61 7.72 -25.40
C TRP A 108 11.09 7.39 -25.44
N VAL A 109 11.62 6.84 -24.34
CA VAL A 109 13.01 6.42 -24.22
C VAL A 109 13.05 4.94 -23.84
N TRP A 110 13.80 4.18 -24.62
CA TRP A 110 14.14 2.79 -24.30
C TRP A 110 15.22 2.78 -23.23
N LEU A 111 14.86 2.44 -21.99
CA LEU A 111 15.82 2.32 -20.89
C LEU A 111 16.60 1.01 -20.99
N ARG A 112 15.90 -0.06 -21.37
CA ARG A 112 16.51 -1.36 -21.64
C ARG A 112 15.77 -2.08 -22.75
N LYS A 113 16.52 -2.71 -23.66
CA LYS A 113 16.00 -3.57 -24.73
C LYS A 113 16.45 -5.01 -24.50
N GLU A 114 15.82 -5.93 -25.21
CA GLU A 114 16.15 -7.37 -25.21
C GLU A 114 16.03 -7.99 -23.81
N VAL A 115 15.03 -7.53 -23.04
CA VAL A 115 14.60 -8.17 -21.80
C VAL A 115 13.47 -9.13 -22.17
N PRO A 116 13.69 -10.46 -22.20
CA PRO A 116 12.72 -11.37 -22.80
C PRO A 116 11.34 -11.34 -22.14
N ARG A 117 11.29 -11.12 -20.83
CA ARG A 117 10.03 -11.08 -20.07
C ARG A 117 10.19 -10.20 -18.82
N PRO A 118 10.17 -8.87 -18.99
CA PRO A 118 10.29 -7.97 -17.84
C PRO A 118 9.01 -8.09 -17.00
N MET A 119 9.18 -8.34 -15.71
CA MET A 119 8.07 -8.50 -14.76
C MET A 119 7.79 -7.15 -14.08
N GLY A 120 7.81 -7.10 -12.76
CA GLY A 120 7.52 -5.88 -12.01
C GLY A 120 8.56 -4.78 -12.19
N ILE A 121 8.12 -3.53 -12.01
CA ILE A 121 8.96 -2.34 -11.92
C ILE A 121 8.47 -1.45 -10.79
N ILE A 122 9.39 -1.03 -9.92
CA ILE A 122 9.12 -0.05 -8.87
C ILE A 122 10.16 1.06 -8.95
N ALA A 123 9.71 2.30 -8.83
CA ALA A 123 10.61 3.43 -8.67
C ALA A 123 10.83 3.65 -7.17
N VAL A 124 12.09 3.60 -6.74
CA VAL A 124 12.51 3.90 -5.37
C VAL A 124 13.40 5.12 -5.44
N ALA A 125 13.06 6.16 -4.71
CA ALA A 125 13.86 7.37 -4.64
C ALA A 125 14.03 7.85 -3.20
N ASN A 126 15.11 8.58 -2.93
CA ASN A 126 15.34 9.13 -1.60
C ASN A 126 14.40 10.30 -1.28
N ASP A 127 13.76 10.89 -2.30
CA ASP A 127 12.72 11.92 -2.20
C ASP A 127 11.31 11.35 -2.46
N THR A 128 11.18 10.05 -2.76
CA THR A 128 9.96 9.30 -2.42
C THR A 128 9.99 9.08 -0.91
N THR A 129 10.04 10.19 -0.19
CA THR A 129 9.20 10.26 0.98
C THR A 129 7.75 10.12 0.47
N ASP A 130 7.29 8.89 0.25
CA ASP A 130 6.10 8.52 1.02
C ASP A 130 6.43 8.94 2.44
N SER A 131 5.52 9.61 3.12
CA SER A 131 5.69 10.21 4.44
C SER A 131 6.06 9.20 5.56
N TYR A 132 6.90 8.21 5.26
CA TYR A 132 6.95 6.88 5.85
C TYR A 132 8.26 6.11 5.61
N ASN A 133 9.03 6.33 4.54
CA ASN A 133 10.29 5.58 4.33
C ASN A 133 11.54 6.43 4.57
N GLN A 134 11.95 6.49 5.84
CA GLN A 134 13.36 6.48 6.19
C GLN A 134 13.63 5.19 6.98
N VAL A 135 13.86 4.08 6.28
CA VAL A 135 14.37 2.84 6.89
C VAL A 135 15.75 2.55 6.31
N LEU A 136 16.76 2.81 7.16
CA LEU A 136 18.02 2.07 7.30
C LEU A 136 18.96 1.98 6.09
N THR A 137 20.01 2.82 6.11
CA THR A 137 21.36 2.32 5.76
C THR A 137 22.19 2.22 7.05
N TRP A 138 22.89 1.11 7.17
CA TRP A 138 23.40 0.48 8.39
C TRP A 138 24.68 1.12 8.93
N GLU A 139 24.82 1.23 10.26
CA GLU A 139 26.03 0.82 11.03
C GLU A 139 25.83 1.02 12.55
N SER A 140 25.74 -0.11 13.29
CA SER A 140 26.10 -0.30 14.71
C SER A 140 25.53 0.64 15.80
N HIS A 141 24.58 0.07 16.55
CA HIS A 141 24.32 0.28 17.99
C HIS A 141 23.83 1.67 18.49
N VAL A 142 22.65 1.62 19.12
CA VAL A 142 22.09 2.56 20.13
C VAL A 142 21.47 3.87 19.63
N GLY A 143 20.14 3.87 19.51
CA GLY A 143 19.25 4.77 20.26
C GLY A 143 19.23 6.29 20.03
N LEU A 144 18.00 6.75 19.76
CA LEU A 144 17.37 8.04 20.07
C LEU A 144 17.66 9.31 19.22
N TYR A 145 16.52 9.91 18.86
CA TYR A 145 16.19 11.30 18.54
C TYR A 145 16.05 11.75 17.08
N MET A 146 14.86 12.31 16.88
CA MET A 146 14.26 13.08 15.78
C MET A 146 15.14 14.21 15.21
N ALA A 147 14.83 14.63 13.97
CA ALA A 147 14.77 16.06 13.63
C ALA A 147 13.93 16.31 12.36
N ASP A 148 12.74 16.85 12.60
CA ASP A 148 12.09 17.99 11.97
C ASP A 148 12.84 18.73 10.82
N SER A 149 12.10 19.06 9.75
CA SER A 149 12.09 20.37 9.03
C SER A 149 11.68 20.25 7.55
N LEU A 150 10.38 20.08 7.28
CA LEU A 150 9.61 21.03 6.44
C LEU A 150 8.13 20.61 6.38
N TYR A 151 7.31 21.54 6.86
CA TYR A 151 5.86 21.50 7.00
C TYR A 151 5.15 21.34 5.64
N VAL A 152 4.71 20.13 5.30
CA VAL A 152 3.53 19.96 4.45
C VAL A 152 2.37 19.74 5.42
N GLN A 153 1.39 20.65 5.41
CA GLN A 153 0.31 20.74 6.38
C GLN A 153 -0.27 19.37 6.78
N GLY A 154 0.07 18.93 8.00
CA GLY A 154 -0.88 18.31 8.93
C GLY A 154 -1.23 16.83 8.76
N PHE A 155 -0.40 15.98 8.15
CA PHE A 155 -0.66 14.53 8.12
C PHE A 155 0.49 13.74 8.75
N SER A 156 0.51 13.67 10.09
CA SER A 156 1.30 12.66 10.81
C SER A 156 0.51 11.36 10.80
N ASN A 157 1.07 10.28 10.24
CA ASN A 157 0.40 8.98 10.33
C ASN A 157 0.45 8.49 11.78
N ALA A 158 -0.68 8.58 12.49
CA ALA A 158 -0.79 8.15 13.89
C ALA A 158 -0.43 6.66 14.07
N CYS A 159 -0.63 5.83 13.05
CA CYS A 159 -0.26 4.42 13.08
C CYS A 159 1.27 4.17 13.12
N LEU A 160 2.12 5.18 12.84
CA LEU A 160 3.58 5.06 13.01
C LEU A 160 4.02 5.00 14.46
N VAL A 161 3.23 5.60 15.34
CA VAL A 161 3.60 5.78 16.74
C VAL A 161 2.75 4.81 17.55
N LEU A 162 3.38 3.78 18.10
CA LEU A 162 2.72 2.74 18.93
C LEU A 162 1.48 2.14 18.24
N ASN A 163 1.57 1.90 16.91
CA ASN A 163 0.46 1.40 16.08
C ASN A 163 -0.85 2.20 16.25
N GLY A 164 -0.77 3.52 16.51
CA GLY A 164 -1.95 4.36 16.77
C GLY A 164 -2.75 3.97 18.02
N GLY A 165 -2.14 3.17 18.91
CA GLY A 165 -2.79 2.57 20.08
C GLY A 165 -3.58 1.30 19.78
N CYS A 166 -3.52 0.76 18.57
CA CYS A 166 -4.26 -0.43 18.16
C CYS A 166 -3.55 -1.73 18.52
N GLU A 167 -4.30 -2.71 19.02
CA GLU A 167 -3.77 -4.05 19.35
C GLU A 167 -3.37 -4.86 18.11
N ASP A 168 -4.22 -4.87 17.07
CA ASP A 168 -3.99 -5.66 15.85
C ASP A 168 -3.63 -4.72 14.66
N ILE A 169 -4.64 -4.21 13.94
CA ILE A 169 -4.43 -3.46 12.69
C ILE A 169 -4.82 -2.00 12.90
N CYS A 170 -3.87 -1.07 12.67
CA CYS A 170 -4.14 0.35 12.59
C CYS A 170 -4.33 0.81 11.14
N THR A 171 -5.43 1.51 10.89
CA THR A 171 -5.71 2.18 9.61
C THR A 171 -6.05 3.63 9.88
N LEU A 172 -5.77 4.54 8.94
CA LEU A 172 -6.21 5.93 9.06
C LEU A 172 -7.55 6.15 8.36
N ASP A 173 -8.39 6.98 8.96
CA ASP A 173 -9.61 7.48 8.34
C ASP A 173 -9.32 8.63 7.34
N ALA A 174 -10.37 9.20 6.75
CA ALA A 174 -10.25 10.31 5.80
C ALA A 174 -9.76 11.62 6.45
N ALA A 175 -9.87 11.75 7.79
CA ALA A 175 -9.37 12.89 8.56
C ALA A 175 -7.92 12.68 9.06
N GLY A 176 -7.39 11.46 8.98
CA GLY A 176 -6.06 11.08 9.47
C GLY A 176 -6.04 10.52 10.88
N GLU A 177 -7.21 10.19 11.44
CA GLU A 177 -7.35 9.59 12.77
C GLU A 177 -7.16 8.06 12.71
N PRO A 178 -6.52 7.44 13.71
CA PRO A 178 -6.33 6.00 13.77
C PRO A 178 -7.64 5.26 14.08
N ILE A 179 -7.96 4.28 13.24
CA ILE A 179 -9.04 3.31 13.40
C ILE A 179 -8.42 1.93 13.56
N CYS A 180 -8.73 1.29 14.69
CA CYS A 180 -8.28 -0.07 14.98
C CYS A 180 -9.27 -1.10 14.43
N SER A 181 -8.72 -2.16 13.84
CA SER A 181 -9.47 -3.33 13.39
C SER A 181 -8.74 -4.61 13.78
N CYS A 182 -9.50 -5.69 13.94
CA CYS A 182 -8.96 -6.96 14.43
C CYS A 182 -8.75 -7.96 13.30
N PHE A 183 -7.86 -8.93 13.51
CA PHE A 183 -7.70 -10.06 12.61
C PHE A 183 -8.98 -10.92 12.55
N PRO A 184 -9.21 -11.68 11.45
CA PRO A 184 -10.37 -12.56 11.32
C PRO A 184 -10.52 -13.50 12.52
N GLY A 185 -11.72 -13.53 13.12
CA GLY A 185 -12.02 -14.33 14.32
C GLY A 185 -11.92 -13.56 15.66
N ARG A 186 -11.56 -12.27 15.61
CA ARG A 186 -11.55 -11.35 16.77
C ARG A 186 -12.50 -10.18 16.55
N GLU A 187 -13.02 -9.62 17.62
CA GLU A 187 -13.93 -8.47 17.65
C GLU A 187 -13.37 -7.35 18.51
N LEU A 188 -13.64 -6.10 18.11
CA LEU A 188 -13.14 -4.91 18.80
C LEU A 188 -13.90 -4.69 20.12
N ILE A 189 -13.16 -4.56 21.22
CA ILE A 189 -13.68 -4.38 22.58
C ILE A 189 -14.13 -2.93 22.81
N VAL A 190 -15.04 -2.73 23.77
CA VAL A 190 -15.46 -1.41 24.28
C VAL A 190 -14.23 -0.63 24.74
N GLY A 191 -13.83 0.37 23.95
CA GLY A 191 -12.54 1.08 24.08
C GLY A 191 -11.90 1.37 22.73
N GLY A 192 -12.28 0.64 21.67
CA GLY A 192 -11.95 0.97 20.29
C GLY A 192 -10.50 0.68 19.88
N THR A 193 -9.68 0.16 20.78
CA THR A 193 -8.24 -0.11 20.58
C THR A 193 -7.85 -1.56 20.72
N ARG A 194 -8.67 -2.40 21.37
CA ARG A 194 -8.35 -3.78 21.77
C ARG A 194 -9.26 -4.80 21.10
N CYS A 195 -8.77 -6.02 20.92
CA CYS A 195 -9.42 -7.10 20.16
C CYS A 195 -9.61 -8.36 21.02
N ALA A 196 -10.85 -8.83 21.16
CA ALA A 196 -11.18 -10.07 21.87
C ALA A 196 -11.53 -11.20 20.88
N SER A 197 -11.10 -12.42 21.18
CA SER A 197 -11.58 -13.61 20.47
C SER A 197 -13.04 -13.91 20.87
N SER A 198 -13.90 -14.26 19.91
CA SER A 198 -15.25 -14.75 20.21
C SER A 198 -15.23 -16.15 20.84
N ASP A 199 -14.16 -16.92 20.63
CA ASP A 199 -13.87 -18.14 21.37
C ASP A 199 -13.29 -17.80 22.75
N THR A 200 -14.14 -17.93 23.77
CA THR A 200 -13.85 -17.66 25.18
C THR A 200 -12.91 -18.70 25.78
N ASN A 201 -11.59 -18.52 25.63
CA ASN A 201 -10.59 -19.10 26.52
C ASN A 201 -9.76 -18.05 27.28
N CYS A 202 -9.78 -16.80 26.85
CA CYS A 202 -9.10 -15.68 27.49
C CYS A 202 -10.15 -14.67 27.99
N THR A 203 -9.98 -14.14 29.20
CA THR A 203 -10.82 -13.05 29.73
C THR A 203 -10.51 -11.73 29.02
N ALA A 204 -11.43 -10.76 29.05
CA ALA A 204 -11.27 -9.46 28.39
C ALA A 204 -10.01 -8.68 28.78
N ASP A 205 -9.44 -8.97 29.96
CA ASP A 205 -8.23 -8.33 30.49
C ASP A 205 -6.92 -9.11 30.21
N SER A 206 -6.99 -10.17 29.41
CA SER A 206 -5.83 -11.01 29.07
C SER A 206 -5.41 -10.87 27.61
N PHE A 207 -4.11 -10.87 27.37
CA PHE A 207 -3.48 -10.94 26.05
C PHE A 207 -3.34 -12.40 25.62
N ARG A 208 -3.62 -12.70 24.35
CA ARG A 208 -3.45 -14.03 23.77
C ARG A 208 -2.13 -14.07 22.98
N CYS A 209 -1.21 -14.91 23.43
CA CYS A 209 0.04 -15.22 22.74
C CYS A 209 -0.24 -15.86 21.37
N SER A 210 0.70 -15.76 20.42
CA SER A 210 0.62 -16.47 19.13
C SER A 210 0.60 -18.00 19.30
N SER A 211 1.10 -18.49 20.44
CA SER A 211 1.02 -19.87 20.90
C SER A 211 -0.31 -20.28 21.55
N ASP A 212 -1.37 -19.46 21.45
CA ASP A 212 -2.70 -19.68 22.05
C ASP A 212 -2.77 -19.70 23.59
N ALA A 213 -1.72 -19.25 24.28
CA ALA A 213 -1.73 -19.06 25.74
C ALA A 213 -2.29 -17.69 26.11
N CYS A 214 -2.97 -17.56 27.27
CA CYS A 214 -3.46 -16.28 27.78
C CYS A 214 -2.55 -15.79 28.92
N ILE A 215 -2.08 -14.55 28.85
CA ILE A 215 -1.37 -13.87 29.94
C ILE A 215 -2.10 -12.58 30.33
N PRO A 216 -1.98 -12.09 31.58
CA PRO A 216 -2.48 -10.77 31.93
C PRO A 216 -1.85 -9.65 31.08
N TYR A 217 -2.65 -8.69 30.62
CA TYR A 217 -2.18 -7.62 29.73
C TYR A 217 -1.07 -6.73 30.33
N HIS A 218 -1.04 -6.54 31.64
CA HIS A 218 0.01 -5.73 32.29
C HIS A 218 1.42 -6.35 32.21
N LEU A 219 1.53 -7.56 31.66
CA LEU A 219 2.77 -8.30 31.44
C LEU A 219 3.22 -8.26 29.98
N THR A 220 2.55 -7.50 29.11
CA THR A 220 3.03 -7.26 27.74
C THR A 220 3.92 -6.03 27.69
N CYS A 221 4.98 -6.08 26.89
CA CYS A 221 5.92 -4.98 26.69
C CYS A 221 6.68 -4.55 27.96
N ASP A 222 6.90 -5.47 28.88
CA ASP A 222 7.64 -5.24 30.12
C ASP A 222 9.11 -5.68 30.03
N GLY A 223 9.53 -6.16 28.85
CA GLY A 223 10.88 -6.63 28.57
C GLY A 223 11.12 -8.09 28.98
N ILE A 224 10.09 -8.81 29.43
CA ILE A 224 10.17 -10.20 29.87
C ILE A 224 9.16 -11.02 29.05
N GLY A 225 9.63 -12.03 28.31
CA GLY A 225 8.74 -12.92 27.57
C GLY A 225 7.94 -13.83 28.51
N HIS A 226 6.66 -13.51 28.70
CA HIS A 226 5.68 -14.31 29.43
C HIS A 226 4.96 -15.31 28.53
N CYS A 227 4.89 -15.04 27.22
CA CYS A 227 4.47 -16.02 26.23
C CYS A 227 5.57 -17.05 25.97
N ALA A 228 5.17 -18.30 25.68
CA ALA A 228 6.12 -19.38 25.36
C ALA A 228 6.94 -19.11 24.09
N ASP A 229 6.42 -18.27 23.20
CA ASP A 229 7.04 -17.78 21.98
C ASP A 229 7.55 -16.33 22.10
N SER A 230 7.45 -15.72 23.28
CA SER A 230 7.76 -14.31 23.55
C SER A 230 7.01 -13.31 22.66
N SER A 231 5.85 -13.68 22.12
CA SER A 231 5.01 -12.79 21.30
C SER A 231 4.50 -11.55 22.04
N ASP A 232 4.48 -11.59 23.37
CA ASP A 232 4.11 -10.46 24.23
C ASP A 232 5.15 -9.33 24.25
N GLU A 233 6.34 -9.59 23.72
CA GLU A 233 7.47 -8.65 23.65
C GLU A 233 7.89 -8.36 22.19
N ASP A 234 7.03 -8.68 21.22
CA ASP A 234 7.35 -8.43 19.82
C ASP A 234 7.41 -6.92 19.54
N THR A 235 8.50 -6.47 18.92
CA THR A 235 8.71 -5.08 18.51
C THR A 235 7.64 -4.54 17.55
N SER A 236 6.91 -5.41 16.87
CA SER A 236 5.76 -5.03 16.05
C SER A 236 4.53 -4.63 16.89
N TYR A 237 4.54 -4.96 18.17
CA TYR A 237 3.44 -4.76 19.12
C TYR A 237 3.71 -3.66 20.18
N CYS A 238 4.96 -3.43 20.62
CA CYS A 238 5.31 -2.65 21.83
C CYS A 238 5.69 -1.14 21.69
#